data_AF-A0A8S4NSF9-F1
#
_entry.id   AF-A0A8S4NSF9-F1
#
_cell.length_a   1.000
_cell.length_b   1.000
_cell.length_c   1.000
_cell.angle_alpha   90.00
_cell.angle_beta   90.00
_cell.angle_gamma   90.00
#
_symmetry.space_group_name_H-M   'P 1'
#
loop_
_entity.id
_entity.type
_entity.pdbx_description
1 polymer ?
#
loop_
_entity_poly.entity_id
_entity_poly.type
_entity_poly.pdbx_seq_one_letter_code
_entity_poly.pdbx_strand_id
1 'polypeptide(L)'
;MAPKRNNMIPNGHFHKDWQRWVKTWFNQPARKIRRRNNRIKKGFTLEELKAAGISKRFAPTIGISVDFRRRNISVESLQQNVQRLKEYRSKLILFPKKMSNPKKGDASAEEMKMATQLSGEVMPITQVSKKEKARKITDEEKKFNAFAAIRQARANKKLFGIRKKRAQEKAEEAAMQGKKK
;
A
#
# COMPACT_ATOMS: atom_id res chain seq x y z
N MET A 1 3.69 -44.22 -27.14
CA MET A 1 4.23 -45.21 -26.18
C MET A 1 3.06 -45.97 -25.61
N ALA A 2 3.01 -47.30 -25.77
CA ALA A 2 1.88 -48.08 -25.28
C ALA A 2 1.83 -48.02 -23.74
N PRO A 3 0.63 -47.86 -23.14
CA PRO A 3 0.51 -47.89 -21.68
C PRO A 3 0.98 -49.26 -21.16
N LYS A 4 1.86 -49.23 -20.15
CA LYS A 4 2.35 -50.43 -19.47
C LYS A 4 1.52 -50.65 -18.21
N ARG A 5 0.96 -51.86 -18.04
CA ARG A 5 0.13 -52.23 -16.87
C ARG A 5 -1.04 -51.24 -16.67
N ASN A 6 -1.52 -51.10 -15.43
CA ASN A 6 -2.63 -50.24 -15.05
C ASN A 6 -2.16 -48.81 -14.69
N ASN A 7 -1.49 -48.13 -15.62
CA ASN A 7 -1.06 -46.74 -15.44
C ASN A 7 -2.15 -45.76 -15.89
N MET A 8 -2.18 -44.58 -15.28
CA MET A 8 -3.12 -43.50 -15.64
C MET A 8 -2.94 -43.09 -17.11
N ILE A 9 -4.05 -42.94 -17.85
CA ILE A 9 -4.04 -42.51 -19.24
C ILE A 9 -3.48 -41.07 -19.31
N PRO A 10 -2.38 -40.82 -20.04
CA PRO A 10 -1.77 -39.49 -20.09
C PRO A 10 -2.63 -38.54 -20.94
N ASN A 11 -3.00 -37.39 -20.36
CA ASN A 11 -3.65 -36.27 -21.07
C ASN A 11 -2.69 -35.06 -21.19
N GLY A 12 -1.49 -35.32 -21.73
CA GLY A 12 -0.44 -34.32 -21.88
C GLY A 12 -0.62 -33.50 -23.15
N HIS A 13 -0.92 -32.20 -23.02
CA HIS A 13 -1.15 -31.30 -24.16
C HIS A 13 0.17 -30.75 -24.73
N PHE A 14 1.08 -31.65 -25.09
CA PHE A 14 2.42 -31.36 -25.62
C PHE A 14 2.55 -31.74 -27.11
N HIS A 15 1.43 -31.76 -27.83
CA HIS A 15 1.34 -32.21 -29.24
C HIS A 15 1.67 -31.13 -30.28
N LYS A 16 1.83 -29.87 -29.86
CA LYS A 16 2.25 -28.75 -30.71
C LYS A 16 3.73 -28.43 -30.43
N ASP A 17 4.29 -27.46 -31.14
CA ASP A 17 5.66 -26.96 -30.92
C ASP A 17 5.78 -26.18 -29.59
N TRP A 18 5.53 -26.85 -28.46
CA TRP A 18 5.49 -26.27 -27.12
C TRP A 18 6.88 -25.87 -26.63
N GLN A 19 7.93 -26.56 -27.09
CA GLN A 19 9.31 -26.30 -26.71
C GLN A 19 9.74 -24.88 -27.08
N ARG A 20 9.28 -24.38 -28.24
CA ARG A 20 9.50 -22.99 -28.67
C ARG A 20 8.86 -21.93 -27.77
N TRP A 21 7.81 -22.29 -27.01
CA TRP A 21 7.06 -21.37 -26.15
C TRP A 21 7.36 -21.54 -24.65
N VAL A 22 8.43 -22.26 -24.31
CA VAL A 22 8.85 -22.43 -22.92
C VAL A 22 9.33 -21.09 -22.36
N LYS A 23 8.55 -20.52 -21.43
CA LYS A 23 8.94 -19.33 -20.68
C LYS A 23 9.79 -19.74 -19.49
N THR A 24 11.09 -19.42 -19.54
CA THR A 24 11.96 -19.57 -18.38
C THR A 24 11.74 -18.44 -17.38
N TRP A 25 11.88 -18.74 -16.09
CA TRP A 25 11.61 -17.80 -14.99
C TRP A 25 12.87 -17.25 -14.33
N PHE A 26 14.04 -17.34 -14.98
CA PHE A 26 15.31 -16.82 -14.46
C PHE A 26 15.28 -15.31 -14.17
N ASN A 27 14.45 -14.56 -14.89
CA ASN A 27 14.26 -13.12 -14.69
C ASN A 27 13.25 -12.76 -13.57
N GLN A 28 12.68 -13.74 -12.87
CA GLN A 28 11.69 -13.53 -11.82
C GLN A 28 12.20 -12.64 -10.66
N PRO A 29 13.38 -12.87 -10.05
CA PRO A 29 13.89 -12.00 -9.00
C PRO A 29 14.11 -10.56 -9.48
N ALA A 30 14.70 -10.37 -10.67
CA ALA A 30 14.89 -9.04 -11.27
C ALA A 30 13.56 -8.32 -11.52
N ARG A 31 12.54 -9.03 -12.06
CA ARG A 31 11.19 -8.47 -12.23
C ARG A 31 10.54 -8.09 -10.90
N LYS A 32 10.78 -8.86 -9.82
CA LYS A 32 10.26 -8.57 -8.48
C LYS A 32 10.84 -7.26 -7.93
N ILE A 33 12.16 -7.09 -8.03
CA ILE A 33 12.85 -5.85 -7.63
C ILE A 33 12.33 -4.66 -8.46
N ARG A 34 12.26 -4.80 -9.79
CA ARG A 34 11.75 -3.74 -10.68
C ARG A 34 10.34 -3.29 -10.31
N ARG A 35 9.42 -4.23 -10.03
CA ARG A 35 8.05 -3.89 -9.60
C ARG A 35 8.04 -3.17 -8.24
N ARG A 36 8.86 -3.60 -7.28
CA ARG A 36 8.99 -2.92 -5.98
C ARG A 36 9.45 -1.49 -6.17
N ASN A 37 10.52 -1.28 -6.92
CA ASN A 37 11.08 0.05 -7.19
C ASN A 37 10.07 0.94 -7.91
N ASN A 38 9.33 0.41 -8.88
CA ASN A 38 8.30 1.17 -9.58
C ASN A 38 7.14 1.60 -8.66
N ARG A 39 6.80 0.81 -7.63
CA ARG A 39 5.78 1.21 -6.65
C ARG A 39 6.29 2.34 -5.76
N ILE A 40 7.55 2.28 -5.32
CA ILE A 40 8.20 3.32 -4.52
C ILE A 40 8.32 4.62 -5.34
N LYS A 41 8.75 4.50 -6.59
CA LYS A 41 8.97 5.62 -7.51
C LYS A 41 7.68 6.24 -8.07
N LYS A 42 6.53 5.60 -7.88
CA LYS A 42 5.27 6.02 -8.52
C LYS A 42 4.91 7.48 -8.18
N GLY A 43 5.24 7.93 -6.96
CA GLY A 43 5.21 9.33 -6.56
C GLY A 43 4.28 9.64 -5.38
N PHE A 44 4.46 10.83 -4.83
CA PHE A 44 3.62 11.41 -3.78
C PHE A 44 2.29 11.93 -4.35
N THR A 45 1.24 11.91 -3.55
CA THR A 45 -0.07 12.46 -3.95
C THR A 45 -0.08 13.98 -3.83
N LEU A 46 -1.08 14.61 -4.47
CA LEU A 46 -1.32 16.04 -4.32
C LEU A 46 -1.68 16.43 -2.88
N GLU A 47 -2.41 15.57 -2.17
CA GLU A 47 -2.79 15.79 -0.77
C GLU A 47 -1.57 15.75 0.16
N GLU A 48 -0.67 14.79 -0.03
CA GLU A 48 0.58 14.68 0.72
C GLU A 48 1.45 15.92 0.51
N LEU A 49 1.59 16.37 -0.74
CA LEU A 49 2.36 17.58 -1.07
C LEU A 49 1.74 18.84 -0.45
N LYS A 50 0.41 18.98 -0.53
CA LYS A 50 -0.32 20.10 0.06
C LYS A 50 -0.12 20.14 1.59
N ALA A 51 -0.23 19.00 2.26
CA ALA A 51 -0.03 18.90 3.71
C ALA A 51 1.44 19.12 4.13
N ALA A 52 2.40 18.80 3.25
CA ALA A 52 3.81 19.11 3.44
C ALA A 52 4.20 20.56 3.08
N GLY A 53 3.27 21.35 2.52
CA GLY A 53 3.55 22.73 2.07
C GLY A 53 4.39 22.81 0.80
N ILE A 54 4.45 21.73 0.00
CA ILE A 54 5.22 21.66 -1.24
C ILE A 54 4.28 21.85 -2.42
N SER A 55 4.62 22.76 -3.34
CA SER A 55 3.80 22.95 -4.54
C SER A 55 4.01 21.82 -5.55
N LYS A 56 2.95 21.38 -6.22
CA LYS A 56 3.00 20.28 -7.20
C LYS A 56 3.93 20.54 -8.40
N ARG A 57 4.18 21.81 -8.72
CA ARG A 57 5.10 22.21 -9.81
C ARG A 57 6.54 22.30 -9.34
N PHE A 58 6.75 22.68 -8.08
CA PHE A 58 8.08 22.74 -7.46
C PHE A 58 8.61 21.35 -7.10
N ALA A 59 7.75 20.42 -6.69
CA ALA A 59 8.17 19.10 -6.24
C ALA A 59 9.08 18.35 -7.25
N PRO A 60 8.76 18.26 -8.56
CA PRO A 60 9.65 17.60 -9.53
C PRO A 60 11.01 18.30 -9.68
N THR A 61 11.07 19.62 -9.52
CA THR A 61 12.33 20.39 -9.66
C THR A 61 13.33 20.11 -8.54
N ILE A 62 12.84 19.69 -7.37
CA ILE A 62 13.65 19.28 -6.23
C ILE A 62 13.77 17.76 -6.10
N GLY A 63 13.46 17.00 -7.15
CA GLY A 63 13.64 15.54 -7.18
C GLY A 63 12.51 14.73 -6.52
N ILE A 64 11.35 15.32 -6.28
CA ILE A 64 10.17 14.63 -5.71
C ILE A 64 9.23 14.20 -6.85
N SER A 65 9.07 12.90 -7.05
CA SER A 65 8.09 12.33 -8.00
C SER A 65 6.64 12.55 -7.53
N VAL A 66 5.74 12.91 -8.45
CA VAL A 66 4.32 13.19 -8.15
C VAL A 66 3.40 12.25 -8.94
N ASP A 67 2.44 11.61 -8.27
CA ASP A 67 1.38 10.79 -8.90
C ASP A 67 0.01 11.46 -8.78
N PHE A 68 -0.48 12.02 -9.88
CA PHE A 68 -1.79 12.69 -9.93
C PHE A 68 -2.98 11.72 -9.83
N ARG A 69 -2.77 10.42 -10.03
CA ARG A 69 -3.85 9.43 -10.04
C ARG A 69 -4.07 8.75 -8.69
N ARG A 70 -3.09 8.84 -7.79
CA ARG A 70 -3.17 8.19 -6.47
C ARG A 70 -3.99 9.06 -5.51
N ARG A 71 -4.93 8.42 -4.82
CA ARG A 71 -5.72 9.00 -3.73
C ARG A 71 -5.39 8.29 -2.42
N ASN A 72 -5.40 9.02 -1.32
CA ASN A 72 -5.19 8.43 -0.01
C ASN A 72 -6.51 7.93 0.56
N ILE A 73 -6.46 6.75 1.19
CA ILE A 73 -7.63 6.11 1.80
C ILE A 73 -7.54 6.19 3.33
N SER A 74 -6.31 6.21 3.87
CA SER A 74 -6.03 6.19 5.30
C SER A 74 -5.21 7.41 5.75
N VAL A 75 -5.51 7.90 6.94
CA VAL A 75 -4.83 9.07 7.53
C VAL A 75 -3.41 8.73 7.95
N GLU A 76 -3.17 7.50 8.39
CA GLU A 76 -1.86 7.00 8.82
C GLU A 76 -0.87 7.03 7.65
N SER A 77 -1.30 6.61 6.46
CA SER A 77 -0.44 6.64 5.27
C SER A 77 -0.13 8.08 4.82
N LEU A 78 -1.12 8.97 4.91
CA LEU A 78 -0.94 10.40 4.65
C LEU A 78 0.09 11.01 5.61
N GLN A 79 -0.05 10.77 6.92
CA GLN A 79 0.86 11.30 7.94
C GLN A 79 2.29 10.78 7.76
N GLN A 80 2.48 9.47 7.51
CA GLN A 80 3.80 8.89 7.26
C GLN A 80 4.48 9.51 6.03
N ASN A 81 3.74 9.70 4.94
CA ASN A 81 4.29 10.28 3.71
C ASN A 81 4.56 11.79 3.85
N VAL A 82 3.72 12.54 4.56
CA VAL A 82 3.97 13.95 4.89
C VAL A 82 5.22 14.10 5.73
N GLN A 83 5.39 13.25 6.75
CA GLN A 83 6.60 13.24 7.57
C GLN A 83 7.84 12.94 6.72
N ARG A 84 7.75 11.95 5.82
CA ARG A 84 8.83 11.64 4.87
C ARG A 84 9.18 12.83 3.96
N LEU A 85 8.18 13.56 3.47
CA LEU A 85 8.42 14.75 2.64
C LEU A 85 9.09 15.87 3.41
N LYS A 86 8.71 16.08 4.68
CA LYS A 86 9.36 17.06 5.57
C LYS A 86 10.81 16.67 5.86
N GLU A 87 11.06 15.40 6.18
CA GLU A 87 12.42 14.88 6.40
C GLU A 87 13.28 14.93 5.14
N TYR A 88 12.71 14.66 3.96
CA TYR A 88 13.41 14.86 2.69
C TYR A 88 13.82 16.32 2.52
N ARG A 89 12.87 17.25 2.74
CA ARG A 89 13.11 18.69 2.53
C ARG A 89 14.13 19.25 3.51
N SER A 90 14.17 18.76 4.76
CA SER A 90 15.17 19.18 5.75
C SER A 90 16.57 18.67 5.43
N LYS A 91 16.69 17.50 4.80
CA LYS A 91 17.97 16.93 4.36
C LYS A 91 18.44 17.45 3.00
N LEU A 92 17.56 18.10 2.25
CA LEU A 92 17.85 18.59 0.91
C LEU A 92 18.63 19.91 0.96
N ILE A 93 19.89 19.87 0.56
CA ILE A 93 20.72 21.04 0.30
C ILE A 93 20.40 21.57 -1.11
N LEU A 94 19.66 22.67 -1.21
CA LEU A 94 19.25 23.26 -2.48
C LEU A 94 20.23 24.36 -2.90
N PHE A 95 20.98 24.15 -3.98
CA PHE A 95 21.93 25.15 -4.47
C PHE A 95 21.22 26.36 -5.10
N PRO A 96 21.67 27.59 -4.84
CA PRO A 96 21.19 28.78 -5.53
C PRO A 96 21.39 28.67 -7.05
N LYS A 97 20.41 29.14 -7.83
CA LYS A 97 20.57 29.27 -9.29
C LYS A 97 21.66 30.28 -9.69
N LYS A 98 21.83 31.33 -8.89
CA LYS A 98 22.86 32.35 -9.04
C LYS A 98 23.60 32.49 -7.72
N MET A 99 24.88 32.17 -7.68
CA MET A 99 25.68 32.23 -6.45
C MET A 99 25.78 33.65 -5.87
N SER A 100 25.68 34.67 -6.72
CA SER A 100 25.70 36.08 -6.30
C SER A 100 24.39 36.59 -5.70
N ASN A 101 23.26 35.88 -5.90
CA ASN A 101 21.95 36.30 -5.39
C ASN A 101 21.16 35.08 -4.90
N PRO A 102 21.56 34.50 -3.75
CA PRO A 102 20.84 33.40 -3.13
C PRO A 102 19.44 33.84 -2.69
N LYS A 103 18.45 32.97 -2.93
CA LYS A 103 17.04 33.18 -2.58
C LYS A 103 16.69 32.45 -1.29
N LYS A 104 15.52 32.78 -0.75
CA LYS A 104 14.98 32.14 0.45
C LYS A 104 14.82 30.64 0.22
N GLY A 105 15.50 29.84 1.05
CA GLY A 105 15.47 28.38 0.98
C GLY A 105 16.55 27.74 0.11
N ASP A 106 17.48 28.56 -0.41
CA ASP A 106 18.76 28.08 -0.92
C ASP A 106 19.75 27.84 0.22
N ALA A 107 20.73 26.98 -0.03
CA ALA A 107 21.76 26.59 0.91
C ALA A 107 22.78 27.71 1.14
N SER A 108 23.32 27.76 2.36
CA SER A 108 24.44 28.62 2.73
C SER A 108 25.75 28.16 2.08
N ALA A 109 26.75 29.04 2.05
CA ALA A 109 28.07 28.71 1.49
C ALA A 109 28.76 27.54 2.21
N GLU A 110 28.48 27.36 3.50
CA GLU A 110 29.02 26.28 4.31
C GLU A 110 28.33 24.94 4.00
N GLU A 111 27.01 24.92 3.90
CA GLU A 111 26.23 23.75 3.50
C GLU A 111 26.58 23.27 2.09
N MET A 112 26.82 24.21 1.17
CA MET A 112 27.26 23.88 -0.19
C MET A 112 28.61 23.16 -0.22
N LYS A 113 29.55 23.51 0.67
CA LYS A 113 30.84 22.82 0.78
C LYS A 113 30.73 21.44 1.42
N MET A 114 29.80 21.27 2.36
CA MET A 114 29.52 19.98 3.00
C MET A 114 28.73 19.02 2.10
N ALA A 115 28.12 19.53 1.03
CA ALA A 115 27.32 18.72 0.12
C ALA A 115 28.18 17.62 -0.54
N THR A 116 27.83 16.37 -0.25
CA THR A 116 28.45 15.18 -0.82
C THR A 116 27.41 14.35 -1.55
N GLN A 117 27.83 13.59 -2.56
CA GLN A 117 26.92 12.68 -3.25
C GLN A 117 26.57 11.50 -2.34
N LEU A 118 25.27 11.31 -2.10
CA LEU A 118 24.80 10.10 -1.41
C LEU A 118 24.95 8.89 -2.33
N SER A 119 25.74 7.90 -1.91
CA SER A 119 25.80 6.58 -2.54
C SER A 119 24.68 5.69 -2.01
N GLY A 120 23.78 5.23 -2.89
CA GLY A 120 22.68 4.32 -2.55
C GLY A 120 21.27 4.90 -2.76
N GLU A 121 20.27 4.26 -2.13
CA GLU A 121 18.87 4.68 -2.22
C GLU A 121 18.56 5.81 -1.23
N VAL A 122 18.00 6.92 -1.72
CA VAL A 122 17.61 8.06 -0.88
C VAL A 122 16.46 7.66 0.05
N MET A 123 16.73 7.66 1.36
CA MET A 123 15.78 7.31 2.42
C MET A 123 15.05 5.97 2.16
N PRO A 124 15.75 4.83 2.34
CA PRO A 124 15.18 3.52 2.07
C PRO A 124 13.98 3.23 2.98
N ILE A 125 12.91 2.69 2.41
CA ILE A 125 11.74 2.26 3.20
C ILE A 125 12.09 0.96 3.91
N THR A 126 12.27 1.03 5.23
CA THR A 126 12.41 -0.13 6.10
C THR A 126 11.05 -0.52 6.66
N GLN A 127 10.78 -1.83 6.71
CA GLN A 127 9.60 -2.33 7.41
C GLN A 127 9.96 -2.47 8.88
N VAL A 128 9.55 -1.49 9.68
CA VAL A 128 9.74 -1.53 11.13
C VAL A 128 8.60 -2.34 11.74
N SER A 129 8.92 -3.49 12.32
CA SER A 129 7.99 -4.22 13.19
C SER A 129 8.13 -3.72 14.61
N LYS A 130 7.02 -3.30 15.22
CA LYS A 130 6.98 -2.96 16.64
C LYS A 130 6.89 -4.27 17.42
N LYS A 131 7.92 -4.60 18.19
CA LYS A 131 7.87 -5.73 19.12
C LYS A 131 7.10 -5.31 20.35
N GLU A 132 5.99 -5.98 20.61
CA GLU A 132 5.21 -5.76 21.83
C GLU A 132 5.90 -6.43 23.03
N LYS A 133 5.82 -5.79 24.20
CA LYS A 133 6.32 -6.38 25.44
C LYS A 133 5.33 -7.43 25.95
N ALA A 134 5.85 -8.49 26.58
CA ALA A 134 5.00 -9.46 27.25
C ALA A 134 4.13 -8.77 28.31
N ARG A 135 2.83 -9.05 28.27
CA ARG A 135 1.83 -8.50 29.19
C ARG A 135 0.99 -9.63 29.78
N LYS A 136 0.47 -9.42 30.98
CA LYS A 136 -0.46 -10.39 31.60
C LYS A 136 -1.75 -10.42 30.80
N ILE A 137 -2.27 -11.62 30.57
CA ILE A 137 -3.54 -11.83 29.85
C ILE A 137 -4.69 -11.30 30.71
N THR A 138 -5.54 -10.48 30.11
CA THR A 138 -6.74 -9.94 30.77
C THR A 138 -7.85 -10.99 30.88
N ASP A 139 -8.78 -10.83 31.83
CA ASP A 139 -9.86 -11.80 32.00
C ASP A 139 -10.87 -11.77 30.82
N GLU A 140 -10.98 -10.64 30.13
CA GLU A 140 -11.76 -10.52 28.89
C GLU A 140 -11.17 -11.36 27.76
N GLU A 141 -9.84 -11.31 27.57
CA GLU A 141 -9.14 -12.11 26.55
C GLU A 141 -9.27 -13.61 26.81
N LYS A 142 -9.29 -14.04 28.08
CA LYS A 142 -9.51 -15.46 28.44
C LYS A 142 -10.93 -15.93 28.10
N LYS A 143 -11.93 -15.06 28.27
CA LYS A 143 -13.34 -15.35 27.99
C LYS A 143 -13.66 -15.25 26.49
N PHE A 144 -12.82 -14.59 25.70
CA PHE A 144 -13.07 -14.38 24.28
C PHE A 144 -12.85 -15.65 23.45
N ASN A 145 -13.93 -16.17 22.85
CA ASN A 145 -13.86 -17.31 21.93
C ASN A 145 -13.64 -16.83 20.48
N ALA A 146 -12.37 -16.77 20.06
CA ALA A 146 -11.98 -16.32 18.72
C ALA A 146 -12.59 -17.16 17.59
N PHE A 147 -12.69 -18.49 17.76
CA PHE A 147 -13.25 -19.37 16.74
C PHE A 147 -14.73 -19.06 16.50
N ALA A 148 -15.52 -18.96 17.58
CA ALA A 148 -16.93 -18.61 17.51
C ALA A 148 -17.14 -17.22 16.89
N ALA A 149 -16.33 -16.23 17.28
CA ALA A 149 -16.40 -14.87 16.73
C ALA A 149 -16.18 -14.84 15.21
N ILE A 150 -15.17 -15.56 14.69
CA ILE A 150 -14.90 -15.66 13.24
C ILE A 150 -16.06 -16.32 12.51
N ARG A 151 -16.62 -17.41 13.06
CA ARG A 151 -17.77 -18.12 12.45
C ARG A 151 -19.01 -17.24 12.42
N GLN A 152 -19.29 -16.52 13.50
CA GLN A 152 -20.41 -15.59 13.59
C GLN A 152 -20.26 -14.43 12.61
N ALA A 153 -19.06 -13.86 12.47
CA ALA A 153 -18.80 -12.80 11.48
C ALA A 153 -19.06 -13.27 10.04
N ARG A 154 -18.64 -14.50 9.69
CA ARG A 154 -18.92 -15.10 8.38
C ARG A 154 -20.43 -15.30 8.16
N ALA A 155 -21.14 -15.82 9.16
CA ALA A 155 -22.59 -16.02 9.09
C ALA A 155 -23.34 -14.69 8.96
N ASN A 156 -22.97 -13.68 9.74
CA ASN A 156 -23.54 -12.34 9.66
C ASN A 156 -23.33 -11.71 8.27
N LYS A 157 -22.12 -11.81 7.70
CA LYS A 157 -21.85 -11.33 6.33
C LYS A 157 -22.71 -12.05 5.29
N LYS A 158 -22.86 -13.38 5.39
CA LYS A 158 -23.70 -14.17 4.47
C LYS A 158 -25.18 -13.81 4.58
N LEU A 159 -25.68 -13.62 5.80
CA LEU A 159 -27.11 -13.46 6.08
C LEU A 159 -27.56 -11.99 6.17
N PHE A 160 -26.66 -11.02 5.99
CA PHE A 160 -26.96 -9.60 6.15
C PHE A 160 -28.15 -9.15 5.29
N GLY A 161 -28.13 -9.45 3.99
CA GLY A 161 -29.20 -9.06 3.07
C GLY A 161 -30.54 -9.71 3.43
N ILE A 162 -30.54 -11.00 3.75
CA ILE A 162 -31.76 -11.74 4.12
C ILE A 162 -32.36 -11.19 5.40
N ARG A 163 -31.52 -10.94 6.42
CA ARG A 163 -31.97 -10.37 7.70
C ARG A 163 -32.49 -8.94 7.53
N LYS A 164 -31.85 -8.12 6.70
CA LYS A 164 -32.32 -6.77 6.38
C LYS A 164 -33.69 -6.81 5.70
N LYS A 165 -33.87 -7.66 4.69
CA LYS A 165 -35.16 -7.84 3.99
C LYS A 165 -36.26 -8.26 4.94
N ARG A 166 -36.03 -9.30 5.75
CA ARG A 166 -37.01 -9.77 6.76
C ARG A 166 -37.34 -8.71 7.81
N ALA A 167 -36.37 -7.89 8.21
CA ALA A 167 -36.61 -6.80 9.15
C ALA A 167 -37.47 -5.68 8.52
N GLN A 168 -37.27 -5.39 7.23
CA GLN A 168 -38.08 -4.41 6.48
C GLN A 168 -39.52 -4.91 6.30
N GLU A 169 -39.70 -6.16 5.84
CA GLU A 169 -41.02 -6.78 5.69
C GLU A 169 -41.81 -6.77 7.01
N LYS A 170 -41.17 -7.17 8.12
CA LYS A 170 -41.81 -7.11 9.45
C LYS A 170 -42.19 -5.69 9.88
N ALA A 171 -41.37 -4.69 9.56
CA ALA A 171 -41.66 -3.30 9.90
C ALA A 171 -42.83 -2.75 9.05
N GLU A 172 -42.89 -3.11 7.77
CA GLU A 172 -43.98 -2.76 6.87
C GLU A 172 -45.31 -3.41 7.28
N GLU A 173 -45.28 -4.70 7.66
CA GLU A 173 -46.43 -5.41 8.22
C GLU A 173 -46.93 -4.75 9.52
N ALA A 174 -46.02 -4.41 10.44
CA ALA A 174 -46.37 -3.71 11.68
C ALA A 174 -46.96 -2.32 11.42
N ALA A 175 -46.43 -1.57 10.44
CA ALA A 175 -46.94 -0.26 10.05
C ALA A 175 -48.34 -0.35 9.39
N MET A 176 -48.60 -1.40 8.60
CA MET A 176 -49.93 -1.64 8.05
C MET A 176 -50.96 -2.06 9.10
N GLN A 177 -50.55 -2.83 10.11
CA GLN A 177 -51.42 -3.17 11.24
C GLN A 177 -51.72 -1.95 12.13
N GLY A 178 -50.74 -1.05 12.32
CA GLY A 178 -50.92 0.20 13.05
C GLY A 178 -51.85 1.21 12.37
N LYS A 179 -51.99 1.16 11.04
CA LYS A 179 -52.95 2.00 10.27
C LYS A 179 -54.37 1.43 10.20
N LYS A 180 -54.57 0.17 10.60
CA LYS A 180 -55.90 -0.48 10.65
C LYS A 180 -56.59 -0.34 12.01
N LYS A 181 -55.95 0.33 12.98
CA LYS A 181 -56.56 0.85 14.21
C LYS A 181 -56.77 2.35 14.07
#